data_AF-A0A8J3AJS2-F1
#
_entry.id   AF-A0A8J3AJS2-F1
#
_cell.length_a   1.000
_cell.length_b   1.000
_cell.length_c   1.000
_cell.angle_alpha   90.00
_cell.angle_beta   90.00
_cell.angle_gamma   90.00
#
_symmetry.space_group_name_H-M   'P 1'
#
loop_
_entity.id
_entity.type
_entity.pdbx_description
1 polymer ?
#
loop_
_entity_poly.entity_id
_entity_poly.type
_entity_poly.pdbx_seq_one_letter_code
_entity_poly.pdbx_strand_id
1 'polypeptide(L)'
;MEKIDIFKDIAERTGGDIYLGVVGAVRTGKSTFIKRFMEAVVIPNIQNEADRARAHDELPQSAAGKTIMTTEPKFVPNQGVKIHVADGLDVNIRLVDCVGYSVPGAKGYEDENGPRMISTPWYEEPIPFNEAAEIGTRKVIQEHSTIGVVVTTDGTIGEIARYDYIEAEERVVEELKEVGKPFIMVINSSQPYHPNTESLRQELSQKYDIPVIALSVEAMREGDVMNVLREALYEFPVLEVNVNLPSWVLVLKENHWLRQSYQEAIQETVKDIKRLRDVDYVVGQFTDYEFIQYAQLAGIDMGQGVAEIDLSAPDELYDQVLKEVVGVEIRGKDHLLELMQDFAHAKQEYDQVADALKMVKQTGYGIAAPSLLDMSLDEPEIIRHGSRFGVKLKAVAPSIHMIKVDVESTFEPIIGTEKQSEELVKYLMQDFEDNPLSIWNSDIFGRSLSSIVREGIQAKLSLMPENARYKLKETLERIINEGSGGLIAIIL
;
A
#
# COMPACT_ATOMS: atom_id res chain seq x y z
N MET A 1 -17.19 25.18 12.93
CA MET A 1 -18.02 24.20 12.20
C MET A 1 -17.21 22.93 12.10
N GLU A 2 -17.74 21.83 12.64
CA GLU A 2 -17.11 20.52 12.56
C GLU A 2 -17.14 20.08 11.09
N LYS A 3 -15.97 19.77 10.49
CA LYS A 3 -15.92 19.14 9.17
C LYS A 3 -16.57 17.76 9.31
N ILE A 4 -17.60 17.50 8.52
CA ILE A 4 -18.24 16.18 8.45
C ILE A 4 -17.22 15.19 7.91
N ASP A 5 -16.95 14.15 8.70
CA ASP A 5 -16.07 13.06 8.30
C ASP A 5 -16.89 12.02 7.52
N ILE A 6 -16.83 12.12 6.19
CA ILE A 6 -17.63 11.32 5.26
C ILE A 6 -17.38 9.82 5.48
N PHE A 7 -16.15 9.45 5.82
CA PHE A 7 -15.75 8.06 6.06
C PHE A 7 -16.35 7.54 7.35
N LYS A 8 -16.36 8.35 8.41
CA LYS A 8 -17.06 8.04 9.65
C LYS A 8 -18.56 7.88 9.43
N ASP A 9 -19.17 8.74 8.63
CA ASP A 9 -20.58 8.60 8.26
C ASP A 9 -20.81 7.27 7.50
N ILE A 10 -19.93 6.89 6.56
CA ILE A 10 -20.07 5.63 5.85
C ILE A 10 -19.91 4.43 6.80
N ALA A 11 -18.82 4.38 7.56
CA ALA A 11 -18.51 3.25 8.42
C ALA A 11 -19.49 3.08 9.60
N GLU A 12 -19.83 4.17 10.30
CA GLU A 12 -20.61 4.10 11.55
C GLU A 12 -22.13 4.24 11.35
N ARG A 13 -22.57 5.07 10.39
CA ARG A 13 -24.00 5.40 10.23
C ARG A 13 -24.67 4.65 9.10
N THR A 14 -23.92 4.36 8.04
CA THR A 14 -24.49 3.73 6.83
C THR A 14 -24.22 2.25 6.73
N GLY A 15 -23.30 1.70 7.53
CA GLY A 15 -22.89 0.30 7.43
C GLY A 15 -22.24 -0.05 6.09
N GLY A 16 -21.59 0.92 5.43
CA GLY A 16 -21.00 0.77 4.10
C GLY A 16 -21.90 1.16 2.91
N ASP A 17 -23.12 1.66 3.16
CA ASP A 17 -24.03 2.13 2.12
C ASP A 17 -23.71 3.57 1.67
N ILE A 18 -23.63 3.80 0.37
CA ILE A 18 -23.43 5.12 -0.24
C ILE A 18 -24.79 5.77 -0.51
N TYR A 19 -25.01 6.93 0.07
CA TYR A 19 -26.22 7.73 -0.11
C TYR A 19 -25.98 8.80 -1.19
N LEU A 20 -26.68 8.67 -2.30
CA LEU A 20 -26.72 9.69 -3.37
C LEU A 20 -27.83 10.70 -3.05
N GLY A 21 -27.43 11.89 -2.62
CA GLY A 21 -28.33 13.01 -2.39
C GLY A 21 -28.59 13.79 -3.68
N VAL A 22 -29.81 13.70 -4.22
CA VAL A 22 -30.17 14.41 -5.45
C VAL A 22 -30.73 15.79 -5.11
N VAL A 23 -30.01 16.84 -5.47
CA VAL A 23 -30.28 18.23 -5.09
C VAL A 23 -30.38 19.13 -6.32
N GLY A 24 -30.95 20.32 -6.16
CA GLY A 24 -31.12 21.30 -7.25
C GLY A 24 -32.47 22.02 -7.18
N ALA A 25 -32.69 22.96 -8.08
CA ALA A 25 -33.91 23.77 -8.11
C ALA A 25 -35.17 22.94 -8.41
N VAL A 26 -36.35 23.44 -8.03
CA VAL A 26 -37.61 22.83 -8.47
C VAL A 26 -37.74 22.85 -9.99
N ARG A 27 -38.44 21.85 -10.55
CA ARG A 27 -38.65 21.70 -12.00
C ARG A 27 -37.42 21.41 -12.86
N THR A 28 -36.25 21.11 -12.26
CA THR A 28 -35.07 20.67 -13.03
C THR A 28 -35.11 19.18 -13.44
N GLY A 29 -36.10 18.42 -12.96
CA GLY A 29 -36.27 17.00 -13.28
C GLY A 29 -35.70 16.01 -12.24
N LYS A 30 -35.41 16.46 -11.01
CA LYS A 30 -34.91 15.61 -9.91
C LYS A 30 -35.70 14.30 -9.70
N SER A 31 -37.02 14.39 -9.52
CA SER A 31 -37.84 13.19 -9.28
C SER A 31 -37.87 12.25 -10.50
N THR A 32 -37.78 12.80 -11.72
CA THR A 32 -37.64 12.01 -12.95
C THR A 32 -36.27 11.31 -12.97
N PHE A 33 -35.20 12.00 -12.56
CA PHE A 33 -33.86 11.43 -12.46
C PHE A 33 -33.82 10.25 -11.48
N ILE A 34 -34.34 10.43 -10.27
CA ILE A 34 -34.41 9.36 -9.26
C ILE A 34 -35.20 8.17 -9.78
N LYS A 35 -36.37 8.43 -10.38
CA LYS A 35 -37.21 7.37 -10.95
C LYS A 35 -36.45 6.57 -12.02
N ARG A 36 -35.80 7.25 -12.96
CA ARG A 36 -35.04 6.59 -14.04
C ARG A 36 -33.80 5.86 -13.53
N PHE A 37 -33.09 6.43 -12.56
CA PHE A 37 -31.96 5.79 -11.91
C PHE A 37 -32.39 4.47 -11.26
N MET A 38 -33.50 4.51 -10.52
CA MET A 38 -34.06 3.33 -9.87
C MET A 38 -34.50 2.26 -10.88
N GLU A 39 -35.26 2.64 -11.90
CA GLU A 39 -35.78 1.71 -12.92
C GLU A 39 -34.67 1.05 -13.75
N ALA A 40 -33.62 1.80 -14.10
CA ALA A 40 -32.60 1.34 -15.03
C ALA A 40 -31.46 0.56 -14.35
N VAL A 41 -31.10 0.88 -13.10
CA VAL A 41 -29.93 0.27 -12.43
C VAL A 41 -30.27 -0.37 -11.09
N VAL A 42 -31.02 0.29 -10.21
CA VAL A 42 -31.22 -0.24 -8.84
C VAL A 42 -32.18 -1.43 -8.84
N ILE A 43 -33.38 -1.29 -9.41
CA ILE A 43 -34.44 -2.30 -9.41
C ILE A 43 -34.02 -3.60 -10.12
N PRO A 44 -33.33 -3.56 -11.29
CA PRO A 44 -32.85 -4.78 -11.95
C PRO A 44 -31.85 -5.58 -11.11
N ASN A 45 -31.09 -4.92 -10.24
CA ASN A 45 -30.07 -5.55 -9.39
C ASN A 45 -30.62 -6.09 -8.05
N ILE A 46 -31.91 -5.89 -7.76
CA ILE A 46 -32.57 -6.48 -6.57
C ILE A 46 -32.90 -7.95 -6.84
N GLN A 47 -32.24 -8.86 -6.11
CA GLN A 47 -32.43 -10.31 -6.24
C GLN A 47 -33.79 -10.81 -5.73
N ASN A 48 -34.34 -10.18 -4.69
CA ASN A 48 -35.59 -10.60 -4.06
C ASN A 48 -36.80 -9.92 -4.71
N GLU A 49 -37.74 -10.71 -5.25
CA GLU A 49 -38.94 -10.19 -5.92
C GLU A 49 -39.85 -9.34 -5.02
N ALA A 50 -39.94 -9.66 -3.72
CA ALA A 50 -40.75 -8.89 -2.78
C ALA A 50 -40.13 -7.52 -2.51
N ASP A 51 -38.80 -7.43 -2.46
CA ASP A 51 -38.07 -6.18 -2.28
C ASP A 51 -38.11 -5.34 -3.55
N ARG A 52 -38.06 -5.98 -4.71
CA ARG A 52 -38.21 -5.35 -6.02
C ARG A 52 -39.60 -4.72 -6.20
N ALA A 53 -40.66 -5.43 -5.80
CA ALA A 53 -42.03 -4.90 -5.84
C ALA A 53 -42.19 -3.69 -4.91
N ARG A 54 -41.66 -3.77 -3.68
CA ARG A 54 -41.65 -2.64 -2.74
C ARG A 54 -40.88 -1.43 -3.28
N ALA A 55 -39.71 -1.64 -3.87
CA ALA A 55 -38.92 -0.57 -4.47
C ALA A 55 -39.65 0.14 -5.62
N HIS A 56 -40.47 -0.58 -6.41
CA HIS A 56 -41.34 0.02 -7.43
C HIS A 56 -42.44 0.89 -6.84
N ASP A 57 -43.11 0.43 -5.78
CA ASP A 57 -44.16 1.18 -5.08
C ASP A 57 -43.60 2.41 -4.34
N GLU A 58 -42.32 2.38 -3.96
CA GLU A 58 -41.64 3.46 -3.27
C GLU A 58 -41.14 4.58 -4.21
N LEU A 59 -41.23 4.42 -5.53
CA LEU A 59 -40.77 5.44 -6.49
C LEU A 59 -41.52 6.77 -6.34
N PRO A 60 -40.82 7.92 -6.48
CA PRO A 60 -41.49 9.22 -6.45
C PRO A 60 -42.46 9.36 -7.62
N GLN A 61 -43.68 9.84 -7.34
CA GLN A 61 -44.67 10.13 -8.39
C GLN A 61 -44.27 11.40 -9.14
N SER A 62 -43.80 11.26 -10.38
CA SER A 62 -43.50 12.38 -11.26
C SER A 62 -44.82 12.94 -11.84
N ALA A 63 -45.35 14.05 -11.30
CA ALA A 63 -46.55 14.70 -11.84
C ALA A 63 -46.19 15.89 -12.76
N ALA A 64 -46.77 15.93 -13.96
CA ALA A 64 -46.61 17.03 -14.93
C ALA A 64 -47.42 18.31 -14.59
N GLY A 65 -48.05 18.38 -13.42
CA GLY A 65 -48.84 19.54 -12.98
C GLY A 65 -48.01 20.61 -12.26
N LYS A 66 -48.49 21.87 -12.19
CA LYS A 66 -47.77 23.05 -11.65
C LYS A 66 -47.48 23.02 -10.13
N THR A 67 -48.09 22.13 -9.36
CA THR A 67 -47.95 22.05 -7.89
C THR A 67 -46.73 21.22 -7.45
N ILE A 68 -46.03 21.65 -6.39
CA ILE A 68 -44.91 20.93 -5.75
C ILE A 68 -45.45 19.81 -4.88
N MET A 69 -44.91 18.58 -5.02
CA MET A 69 -45.39 17.40 -4.28
C MET A 69 -44.43 16.90 -3.19
N THR A 70 -43.12 17.09 -3.33
CA THR A 70 -42.14 16.59 -2.36
C THR A 70 -42.01 17.57 -1.18
N THR A 71 -42.50 17.15 0.00
CA THR A 71 -42.43 17.94 1.25
C THR A 71 -41.49 17.35 2.29
N GLU A 72 -41.09 16.08 2.15
CA GLU A 72 -40.19 15.37 3.08
C GLU A 72 -39.16 14.53 2.31
N PRO A 73 -37.92 14.41 2.82
CA PRO A 73 -36.90 13.59 2.18
C PRO A 73 -37.24 12.10 2.28
N LYS A 74 -37.16 11.39 1.15
CA LYS A 74 -37.47 9.96 1.07
C LYS A 74 -36.22 9.17 0.66
N PHE A 75 -35.89 8.15 1.45
CA PHE A 75 -34.85 7.19 1.14
C PHE A 75 -35.44 6.08 0.28
N VAL A 76 -34.86 5.86 -0.91
CA VAL A 76 -35.35 4.85 -1.85
C VAL A 76 -34.13 4.14 -2.46
N PRO A 77 -33.99 2.80 -2.31
CA PRO A 77 -34.80 1.87 -1.52
C PRO A 77 -34.45 1.87 -0.01
N ASN A 78 -35.26 1.16 0.77
CA ASN A 78 -35.10 1.00 2.23
C ASN A 78 -33.81 0.24 2.66
N GLN A 79 -33.19 -0.54 1.78
CA GLN A 79 -31.90 -1.21 2.00
C GLN A 79 -30.96 -0.90 0.83
N GLY A 80 -29.65 -0.80 1.09
CA GLY A 80 -28.65 -0.63 0.04
C GLY A 80 -28.66 -1.79 -0.96
N VAL A 81 -28.56 -1.46 -2.25
CA VAL A 81 -28.46 -2.46 -3.32
C VAL A 81 -27.03 -2.45 -3.85
N LYS A 82 -26.40 -3.63 -3.88
CA LYS A 82 -25.04 -3.80 -4.42
C LYS A 82 -25.06 -3.63 -5.94
N ILE A 83 -24.21 -2.74 -6.45
CA ILE A 83 -24.06 -2.44 -7.87
C ILE A 83 -22.57 -2.52 -8.23
N HIS A 84 -22.25 -3.24 -9.32
CA HIS A 84 -20.93 -3.23 -9.94
C HIS A 84 -20.85 -2.07 -10.93
N VAL A 85 -19.91 -1.14 -10.73
CA VAL A 85 -19.80 0.08 -11.55
C VAL A 85 -18.63 0.01 -12.52
N ALA A 86 -17.50 -0.53 -12.06
CA ALA A 86 -16.27 -0.76 -12.82
C ALA A 86 -15.46 -1.88 -12.15
N ASP A 87 -14.39 -2.34 -12.80
CA ASP A 87 -13.48 -3.32 -12.22
C ASP A 87 -12.88 -2.78 -10.91
N GLY A 88 -13.01 -3.56 -9.82
CA GLY A 88 -12.57 -3.15 -8.49
C GLY A 88 -13.49 -2.14 -7.77
N LEU A 89 -14.62 -1.74 -8.38
CA LEU A 89 -15.54 -0.72 -7.87
C LEU A 89 -16.94 -1.27 -7.60
N ASP A 90 -17.10 -1.82 -6.40
CA ASP A 90 -18.35 -2.37 -5.86
C ASP A 90 -18.94 -1.46 -4.79
N VAL A 91 -20.21 -1.08 -4.96
CA VAL A 91 -20.86 -0.17 -4.01
C VAL A 91 -22.29 -0.59 -3.68
N ASN A 92 -22.70 -0.36 -2.43
CA ASN A 92 -24.10 -0.44 -2.04
C ASN A 92 -24.71 0.95 -2.14
N ILE A 93 -25.80 1.12 -2.90
CA ILE A 93 -26.35 2.45 -3.19
C ILE A 93 -27.76 2.62 -2.60
N ARG A 94 -28.00 3.82 -2.08
CA ARG A 94 -29.32 4.33 -1.70
C ARG A 94 -29.49 5.76 -2.22
N LEU A 95 -30.67 6.11 -2.71
CA LEU A 95 -30.97 7.46 -3.16
C LEU A 95 -31.76 8.23 -2.11
N VAL A 96 -31.50 9.52 -2.03
CA VAL A 96 -32.24 10.45 -1.18
C VAL A 96 -32.83 11.56 -2.06
N ASP A 97 -34.16 11.66 -2.08
CA ASP A 97 -34.85 12.77 -2.75
C ASP A 97 -34.84 14.00 -1.83
N CYS A 98 -34.11 15.05 -2.20
CA CYS A 98 -34.08 16.31 -1.45
C CYS A 98 -35.12 17.30 -1.98
N VAL A 99 -35.63 18.16 -1.10
CA VAL A 99 -36.58 19.21 -1.48
C VAL A 99 -35.88 20.22 -2.40
N GLY A 100 -36.55 20.64 -3.47
CA GLY A 100 -35.95 21.56 -4.44
C GLY A 100 -35.87 22.99 -3.93
N TYR A 101 -34.76 23.68 -4.22
CA TYR A 101 -34.64 25.12 -4.00
C TYR A 101 -35.65 25.87 -4.87
N SER A 102 -36.24 26.93 -4.32
CA SER A 102 -37.21 27.77 -5.03
C SER A 102 -36.53 28.59 -6.13
N VAL A 103 -37.21 28.73 -7.27
CA VAL A 103 -36.79 29.59 -8.38
C VAL A 103 -37.91 30.55 -8.77
N PRO A 104 -37.58 31.76 -9.24
CA PRO A 104 -38.55 32.69 -9.83
C PRO A 104 -39.36 31.98 -10.93
N GLY A 105 -40.69 32.06 -10.86
CA GLY A 105 -41.60 31.46 -11.85
C GLY A 105 -42.16 30.06 -11.51
N ALA A 106 -41.67 29.39 -10.46
CA ALA A 106 -42.30 28.18 -9.95
C ALA A 106 -43.56 28.51 -9.12
N LYS A 107 -44.75 28.12 -9.60
CA LYS A 107 -46.02 28.30 -8.87
C LYS A 107 -46.23 27.17 -7.86
N GLY A 108 -46.67 27.50 -6.64
CA GLY A 108 -46.95 26.52 -5.56
C GLY A 108 -46.40 26.88 -4.17
N TYR A 109 -45.63 27.97 -4.06
CA TYR A 109 -45.08 28.52 -2.81
C TYR A 109 -45.97 29.59 -2.16
N GLU A 110 -46.88 30.19 -2.92
CA GLU A 110 -47.84 31.21 -2.49
C GLU A 110 -49.26 30.71 -2.73
N ASP A 111 -50.10 30.78 -1.70
CA ASP A 111 -51.57 30.64 -1.81
C ASP A 111 -52.20 32.03 -2.03
N GLU A 112 -53.51 32.10 -2.29
CA GLU A 112 -54.26 33.37 -2.48
C GLU A 112 -54.13 34.36 -1.29
N ASN A 113 -53.61 33.93 -0.14
CA ASN A 113 -53.44 34.72 1.09
C ASN A 113 -51.98 34.92 1.55
N GLY A 114 -50.98 34.57 0.73
CA GLY A 114 -49.55 34.74 1.06
C GLY A 114 -48.73 33.44 1.01
N PRO A 115 -47.48 33.43 1.54
CA PRO A 115 -46.60 32.27 1.49
C PRO A 115 -47.19 31.08 2.24
N ARG A 116 -47.17 29.89 1.62
CA ARG A 116 -47.71 28.66 2.19
C ARG A 116 -46.88 28.25 3.41
N MET A 117 -47.52 28.09 4.58
CA MET A 117 -46.84 27.70 5.81
C MET A 117 -46.87 26.18 5.99
N ILE A 118 -45.77 25.58 6.45
CA ILE A 118 -45.70 24.15 6.78
C ILE A 118 -45.17 23.96 8.19
N SER A 119 -45.71 22.99 8.91
CA SER A 119 -45.13 22.50 10.15
C SER A 119 -44.00 21.52 9.81
N THR A 120 -42.80 21.79 10.30
CA THR A 120 -41.64 20.89 10.15
C THR A 120 -41.29 20.27 11.50
N PRO A 121 -40.71 19.07 11.56
CA PRO A 121 -40.26 18.47 12.81
C PRO A 121 -39.08 19.22 13.47
N TRP A 122 -38.58 20.29 12.85
CA TRP A 122 -37.40 21.04 13.28
C TRP A 122 -37.74 22.36 13.98
N TYR A 123 -39.00 22.82 13.91
CA TYR A 123 -39.47 24.06 14.52
C TYR A 123 -40.85 23.87 15.15
N GLU A 124 -41.07 24.47 16.32
CA GLU A 124 -42.37 24.44 17.01
C GLU A 124 -43.42 25.33 16.31
N GLU A 125 -42.99 26.39 15.63
CA GLU A 125 -43.87 27.28 14.87
C GLU A 125 -43.86 26.93 13.38
N PRO A 126 -45.01 27.01 12.68
CA PRO A 126 -45.06 26.84 11.23
C PRO A 126 -44.16 27.88 10.56
N ILE A 127 -43.29 27.43 9.66
CA ILE A 127 -42.39 28.29 8.88
C ILE A 127 -42.83 28.34 7.42
N PRO A 128 -42.48 29.39 6.66
CA PRO A 128 -42.77 29.48 5.24
C PRO A 128 -42.18 28.30 4.45
N PHE A 129 -42.90 27.80 3.44
CA PHE A 129 -42.51 26.61 2.66
C PHE A 129 -41.10 26.73 2.07
N ASN A 130 -40.74 27.91 1.58
CA ASN A 130 -39.42 28.20 1.02
C ASN A 130 -38.31 28.03 2.08
N GLU A 131 -38.52 28.55 3.29
CA GLU A 131 -37.55 28.45 4.38
C GLU A 131 -37.46 27.01 4.92
N ALA A 132 -38.60 26.31 5.00
CA ALA A 132 -38.66 24.88 5.36
C ALA A 132 -37.91 23.99 4.36
N ALA A 133 -38.12 24.20 3.07
CA ALA A 133 -37.45 23.47 2.00
C ALA A 133 -35.93 23.69 2.04
N GLU A 134 -35.52 24.92 2.30
CA GLU A 134 -34.11 25.31 2.34
C GLU A 134 -33.39 24.71 3.56
N ILE A 135 -34.00 24.80 4.75
CA ILE A 135 -33.46 24.18 5.98
C ILE A 135 -33.43 22.65 5.84
N GLY A 136 -34.49 22.05 5.29
CA GLY A 136 -34.57 20.62 5.07
C GLY A 136 -33.49 20.12 4.13
N THR A 137 -33.30 20.80 3.00
CA THR A 137 -32.28 20.40 2.02
C THR A 137 -30.87 20.60 2.57
N ARG A 138 -30.61 21.68 3.31
CA ARG A 138 -29.32 21.87 3.99
C ARG A 138 -29.03 20.75 4.99
N LYS A 139 -30.02 20.35 5.82
CA LYS A 139 -29.85 19.25 6.76
C LYS A 139 -29.67 17.90 6.06
N VAL A 140 -30.40 17.61 4.99
CA VAL A 140 -30.23 16.35 4.24
C VAL A 140 -28.87 16.29 3.55
N ILE A 141 -28.42 17.41 2.98
CA ILE A 141 -27.07 17.56 2.42
C ILE A 141 -26.03 17.35 3.52
N GLN A 142 -26.21 17.91 4.72
CA GLN A 142 -25.23 17.81 5.81
C GLN A 142 -25.25 16.44 6.51
N GLU A 143 -26.41 15.87 6.79
CA GLU A 143 -26.56 14.77 7.75
C GLU A 143 -26.81 13.40 7.12
N HIS A 144 -27.24 13.32 5.85
CA HIS A 144 -27.82 12.08 5.29
C HIS A 144 -27.38 11.67 3.89
N SER A 145 -26.59 12.49 3.18
CA SER A 145 -26.02 12.13 1.87
C SER A 145 -24.51 11.95 1.95
N THR A 146 -24.00 10.95 1.25
CA THR A 146 -22.56 10.65 1.16
C THR A 146 -21.94 11.36 -0.04
N ILE A 147 -22.68 11.41 -1.17
CA ILE A 147 -22.30 12.11 -2.40
C ILE A 147 -23.51 12.92 -2.90
N GLY A 148 -23.25 14.13 -3.40
CA GLY A 148 -24.27 15.00 -4.00
C GLY A 148 -24.40 14.85 -5.52
N VAL A 149 -25.63 14.84 -6.04
CA VAL A 149 -25.92 14.96 -7.48
C VAL A 149 -26.77 16.21 -7.70
N VAL A 150 -26.17 17.26 -8.27
CA VAL A 150 -26.85 18.52 -8.56
C VAL A 150 -27.52 18.42 -9.92
N VAL A 151 -28.85 18.43 -9.96
CA VAL A 151 -29.63 18.40 -11.20
C VAL A 151 -30.05 19.82 -11.58
N THR A 152 -29.53 20.28 -12.71
CA THR A 152 -29.82 21.58 -13.31
C THR A 152 -30.37 21.43 -14.72
N THR A 153 -30.67 22.54 -15.40
CA THR A 153 -31.25 22.56 -16.75
C THR A 153 -30.57 23.61 -17.62
N ASP A 154 -30.46 23.36 -18.93
CA ASP A 154 -30.05 24.35 -19.93
C ASP A 154 -31.20 25.26 -20.41
N GLY A 155 -32.39 25.12 -19.81
CA GLY A 155 -33.60 25.86 -20.16
C GLY A 155 -34.39 25.23 -21.32
N THR A 156 -33.96 24.07 -21.84
CA THR A 156 -34.70 23.37 -22.90
C THR A 156 -35.82 22.49 -22.37
N ILE A 157 -35.86 22.25 -21.05
CA ILE A 157 -36.92 21.50 -20.37
C ILE A 157 -37.83 22.44 -19.59
N GLY A 158 -39.13 22.15 -19.57
CA GLY A 158 -40.11 22.93 -18.81
C GLY A 158 -40.44 24.31 -19.43
N GLU A 159 -41.03 25.19 -18.62
CA GLU A 159 -41.48 26.53 -19.03
C GLU A 159 -40.59 27.67 -18.48
N ILE A 160 -39.63 27.36 -17.60
CA ILE A 160 -38.80 28.33 -16.88
C ILE A 160 -37.50 28.55 -17.64
N ALA A 161 -37.08 29.82 -17.77
CA ALA A 161 -35.86 30.17 -18.49
C ALA A 161 -34.61 29.78 -17.69
N ARG A 162 -33.50 29.46 -18.38
CA ARG A 162 -32.22 29.13 -17.75
C ARG A 162 -31.77 30.17 -16.70
N TYR A 163 -31.96 31.47 -17.00
CA TYR A 163 -31.53 32.56 -16.14
C TYR A 163 -32.11 32.48 -14.72
N ASP A 164 -33.35 32.00 -14.59
CA ASP A 164 -34.04 31.88 -13.30
C ASP A 164 -33.47 30.73 -12.44
N TYR A 165 -32.65 29.84 -13.02
CA TYR A 165 -32.02 28.72 -12.32
C TYR A 165 -30.61 29.03 -11.81
N ILE A 166 -29.95 30.08 -12.32
CA ILE A 166 -28.53 30.34 -12.06
C ILE A 166 -28.27 30.62 -10.57
N GLU A 167 -29.10 31.47 -9.95
CA GLU A 167 -28.94 31.82 -8.53
C GLU A 167 -29.09 30.60 -7.61
N ALA A 168 -30.11 29.77 -7.86
CA ALA A 168 -30.34 28.55 -7.10
C ALA A 168 -29.22 27.51 -7.33
N GLU A 169 -28.68 27.42 -8.54
CA GLU A 169 -27.54 26.55 -8.87
C GLU A 169 -26.27 26.99 -8.14
N GLU A 170 -25.89 28.27 -8.22
CA GLU A 170 -24.71 28.82 -7.55
C GLU A 170 -24.77 28.56 -6.04
N ARG A 171 -25.93 28.80 -5.44
CA ARG A 171 -26.13 28.59 -4.01
C ARG A 171 -26.00 27.12 -3.59
N VAL A 172 -26.58 26.19 -4.35
CA VAL A 172 -26.46 24.75 -4.07
C VAL A 172 -24.99 24.31 -4.12
N VAL A 173 -24.27 24.80 -5.13
CA VAL A 173 -22.84 24.48 -5.32
C VAL A 173 -21.99 25.04 -4.18
N GLU A 174 -22.24 26.28 -3.74
CA GLU A 174 -21.55 26.86 -2.58
C GLU A 174 -21.82 26.05 -1.31
N GLU A 175 -23.07 25.71 -1.02
CA GLU A 175 -23.41 24.94 0.17
C GLU A 175 -22.74 23.55 0.17
N LEU A 176 -22.69 22.86 -0.98
CA LEU A 176 -21.99 21.57 -1.08
C LEU A 176 -20.48 21.70 -0.88
N LYS A 177 -19.86 22.77 -1.42
CA LYS A 177 -18.43 23.07 -1.24
C LYS A 177 -18.10 23.42 0.21
N GLU A 178 -18.94 24.20 0.89
CA GLU A 178 -18.77 24.55 2.30
C GLU A 178 -18.86 23.32 3.21
N VAL A 179 -19.78 22.41 2.89
CA VAL A 179 -19.95 21.14 3.61
C VAL A 179 -18.78 20.18 3.34
N GLY A 180 -18.10 20.33 2.19
CA GLY A 180 -16.95 19.52 1.80
C GLY A 180 -17.32 18.12 1.30
N LYS A 181 -18.58 17.91 0.88
CA LYS A 181 -19.02 16.64 0.30
C LYS A 181 -18.67 16.59 -1.18
N PRO A 182 -18.26 15.42 -1.72
CA PRO A 182 -18.08 15.23 -3.14
C PRO A 182 -19.42 15.33 -3.87
N PHE A 183 -19.43 15.98 -5.03
CA PHE A 183 -20.63 16.11 -5.84
C PHE A 183 -20.34 16.29 -7.33
N ILE A 184 -21.32 15.94 -8.15
CA ILE A 184 -21.32 16.15 -9.60
C ILE A 184 -22.54 16.96 -10.03
N MET A 185 -22.50 17.52 -11.24
CA MET A 185 -23.62 18.24 -11.83
C MET A 185 -24.15 17.54 -13.08
N VAL A 186 -25.47 17.41 -13.15
CA VAL A 186 -26.20 16.87 -14.28
C VAL A 186 -27.04 17.98 -14.91
N ILE A 187 -26.71 18.37 -16.14
CA ILE A 187 -27.52 19.27 -16.96
C ILE A 187 -28.57 18.42 -17.67
N ASN A 188 -29.81 18.52 -17.21
CA ASN A 188 -30.96 17.91 -17.87
C ASN A 188 -31.36 18.75 -19.08
N SER A 189 -31.26 18.15 -20.26
CA SER A 189 -31.53 18.78 -21.55
C SER A 189 -32.38 17.88 -22.44
N SER A 190 -33.27 18.49 -23.24
CA SER A 190 -33.93 17.79 -24.34
C SER A 190 -32.99 17.51 -25.51
N GLN A 191 -31.85 18.22 -25.58
CA GLN A 191 -30.86 18.13 -26.65
C GLN A 191 -29.43 18.14 -26.06
N PRO A 192 -29.01 17.07 -25.35
CA PRO A 192 -27.76 17.06 -24.59
C PRO A 192 -26.50 17.24 -25.45
N TYR A 193 -26.55 16.88 -26.73
CA TYR A 193 -25.43 17.02 -27.68
C TYR A 193 -25.46 18.32 -28.49
N HIS A 194 -26.39 19.24 -28.19
CA HIS A 194 -26.45 20.52 -28.89
C HIS A 194 -25.24 21.40 -28.52
N PRO A 195 -24.62 22.13 -29.46
CA PRO A 195 -23.43 22.95 -29.18
C PRO A 195 -23.59 23.91 -27.99
N ASN A 196 -24.76 24.53 -27.85
CA ASN A 196 -25.04 25.43 -26.71
C ASN A 196 -25.00 24.70 -25.36
N THR A 197 -25.54 23.48 -25.28
CA THR A 197 -25.56 22.68 -24.05
C THR A 197 -24.16 22.19 -23.72
N GLU A 198 -23.37 21.81 -24.73
CA GLU A 198 -21.98 21.42 -24.55
C GLU A 198 -21.09 22.60 -24.11
N SER A 199 -21.30 23.80 -24.67
CA SER A 199 -20.63 25.02 -24.20
C SER A 199 -20.98 25.32 -22.74
N LEU A 200 -22.26 25.21 -22.37
CA LEU A 200 -22.69 25.38 -20.97
C LEU A 200 -22.03 24.34 -20.06
N ARG A 201 -21.97 23.08 -20.48
CA ARG A 201 -21.31 22.00 -19.73
C ARG A 201 -19.85 22.34 -19.43
N GLN A 202 -19.10 22.81 -20.43
CA GLN A 202 -17.70 23.20 -20.27
C GLN A 202 -17.55 24.42 -19.37
N GLU A 203 -18.40 25.43 -19.53
CA GLU A 203 -18.43 26.63 -18.70
C GLU A 203 -18.65 26.28 -17.22
N LEU A 204 -19.68 25.49 -16.91
CA LEU A 204 -19.99 25.10 -15.52
C LEU A 204 -18.91 24.19 -14.93
N SER A 205 -18.31 23.31 -15.74
CA SER A 205 -17.23 22.43 -15.28
C SER A 205 -15.98 23.24 -14.90
N GLN A 206 -15.60 24.24 -15.71
CA GLN A 206 -14.48 25.14 -15.39
C GLN A 206 -14.80 26.08 -14.23
N LYS A 207 -16.01 26.64 -14.20
CA LYS A 207 -16.43 27.60 -13.16
C LYS A 207 -16.44 26.97 -11.77
N TYR A 208 -16.93 25.73 -11.68
CA TYR A 208 -17.11 25.07 -10.39
C TYR A 208 -16.03 24.03 -10.06
N ASP A 209 -15.15 23.67 -11.00
CA ASP A 209 -14.12 22.64 -10.83
C ASP A 209 -14.71 21.28 -10.41
N ILE A 210 -15.80 20.89 -11.08
CA ILE A 210 -16.52 19.64 -10.87
C ILE A 210 -16.86 18.97 -12.21
N PRO A 211 -17.10 17.64 -12.22
CA PRO A 211 -17.65 16.95 -13.37
C PRO A 211 -19.07 17.43 -13.68
N VAL A 212 -19.29 17.79 -14.95
CA VAL A 212 -20.60 18.20 -15.46
C VAL A 212 -20.99 17.30 -16.63
N ILE A 213 -22.14 16.65 -16.51
CA ILE A 213 -22.68 15.70 -17.48
C ILE A 213 -23.95 16.29 -18.07
N ALA A 214 -24.01 16.43 -19.40
CA ALA A 214 -25.22 16.81 -20.11
C ALA A 214 -25.94 15.55 -20.60
N LEU A 215 -27.20 15.35 -20.19
CA LEU A 215 -28.00 14.21 -20.62
C LEU A 215 -29.50 14.54 -20.65
N SER A 216 -30.26 13.73 -21.36
CA SER A 216 -31.72 13.79 -21.29
C SER A 216 -32.22 12.85 -20.22
N VAL A 217 -32.66 13.40 -19.09
CA VAL A 217 -33.09 12.59 -17.93
C VAL A 217 -34.26 11.68 -18.30
N GLU A 218 -35.19 12.15 -19.14
CA GLU A 218 -36.36 11.37 -19.55
C GLU A 218 -35.97 10.13 -20.39
N ALA A 219 -34.91 10.26 -21.20
CA ALA A 219 -34.42 9.24 -22.12
C ALA A 219 -33.18 8.47 -21.58
N MET A 220 -32.85 8.64 -20.29
CA MET A 220 -31.73 7.94 -19.65
C MET A 220 -31.82 6.44 -19.81
N ARG A 221 -30.70 5.84 -20.20
CA ARG A 221 -30.51 4.39 -20.26
C ARG A 221 -29.58 3.94 -19.13
N GLU A 222 -29.49 2.63 -18.94
CA GLU A 222 -28.57 2.02 -17.97
C GLU A 222 -27.14 2.56 -18.09
N GLY A 223 -26.59 2.63 -19.32
CA GLY A 223 -25.26 3.17 -19.55
C GLY A 223 -25.07 4.62 -19.10
N ASP A 224 -26.09 5.46 -19.25
CA ASP A 224 -26.05 6.86 -18.81
C ASP A 224 -26.04 6.94 -17.27
N VAL A 225 -26.88 6.12 -16.62
CA VAL A 225 -26.94 6.02 -15.15
C VAL A 225 -25.60 5.53 -14.59
N MET A 226 -25.04 4.47 -15.19
CA MET A 226 -23.73 3.94 -14.78
C MET A 226 -22.62 4.97 -14.96
N ASN A 227 -22.68 5.80 -16.02
CA ASN A 227 -21.73 6.88 -16.22
C ASN A 227 -21.85 7.96 -15.14
N VAL A 228 -23.07 8.40 -14.83
CA VAL A 228 -23.33 9.37 -13.74
C VAL A 228 -22.83 8.83 -12.41
N LEU A 229 -23.08 7.55 -12.14
CA LEU A 229 -22.63 6.90 -10.92
C LEU A 229 -21.10 6.82 -10.86
N ARG A 230 -20.44 6.41 -11.94
CA ARG A 230 -18.97 6.36 -12.02
C ARG A 230 -18.35 7.73 -11.72
N GLU A 231 -18.80 8.77 -12.42
CA GLU A 231 -18.30 10.15 -12.22
C GLU A 231 -18.57 10.65 -10.79
N ALA A 232 -19.71 10.30 -10.20
CA ALA A 232 -20.04 10.65 -8.82
C ALA A 232 -19.09 9.99 -7.81
N LEU A 233 -18.79 8.70 -8.01
CA LEU A 233 -17.87 7.95 -7.16
C LEU A 233 -16.42 8.41 -7.36
N TYR A 234 -16.05 8.86 -8.56
CA TYR A 234 -14.70 9.33 -8.87
C TYR A 234 -14.32 10.65 -8.18
N GLU A 235 -15.31 11.42 -7.74
CA GLU A 235 -15.10 12.61 -6.91
C GLU A 235 -14.89 12.28 -5.43
N PHE A 236 -15.01 11.01 -5.04
CA PHE A 236 -14.84 10.60 -3.65
C PHE A 236 -13.39 10.87 -3.18
N PRO A 237 -13.20 11.50 -2.01
CA PRO A 237 -11.86 11.77 -1.49
C PRO A 237 -11.13 10.46 -1.14
N VAL A 238 -9.82 10.46 -1.36
CA VAL A 238 -8.93 9.35 -0.97
C VAL A 238 -8.07 9.83 0.19
N LEU A 239 -8.07 9.08 1.30
CA LEU A 239 -7.26 9.38 2.49
C LEU A 239 -5.95 8.61 2.49
N GLU A 240 -6.00 7.36 2.04
CA GLU A 240 -4.88 6.43 2.09
C GLU A 240 -4.78 5.67 0.78
N VAL A 241 -3.55 5.47 0.32
CA VAL A 241 -3.25 4.72 -0.89
C VAL A 241 -2.32 3.59 -0.51
N ASN A 242 -2.82 2.37 -0.59
CA ASN A 242 -2.07 1.16 -0.35
C ASN A 242 -1.48 0.66 -1.65
N VAL A 243 -0.16 0.68 -1.75
CA VAL A 243 0.55 0.18 -2.93
C VAL A 243 1.15 -1.18 -2.62
N ASN A 244 0.63 -2.20 -3.29
CA ASN A 244 1.11 -3.57 -3.18
C ASN A 244 2.27 -3.78 -4.15
N LEU A 245 3.44 -4.07 -3.57
CA LEU A 245 4.65 -4.38 -4.30
C LEU A 245 4.71 -5.88 -4.64
N PRO A 246 5.43 -6.28 -5.70
CA PRO A 246 5.72 -7.67 -5.96
C PRO A 246 6.35 -8.34 -4.73
N SER A 247 5.83 -9.50 -4.33
CA SER A 247 6.20 -10.15 -3.06
C SER A 247 7.70 -10.41 -2.91
N TRP A 248 8.41 -10.70 -4.00
CA TRP A 248 9.85 -10.91 -3.99
C TRP A 248 10.65 -9.62 -3.79
N VAL A 249 10.14 -8.46 -4.23
CA VAL A 249 10.75 -7.15 -3.99
C VAL A 249 10.67 -6.80 -2.50
N LEU A 250 9.56 -7.14 -1.83
CA LEU A 250 9.39 -6.92 -0.39
C LEU A 250 10.40 -7.71 0.47
N VAL A 251 10.90 -8.85 -0.03
CA VAL A 251 11.90 -9.68 0.66
C VAL A 251 13.32 -9.10 0.54
N LEU A 252 13.57 -8.20 -0.42
CA LEU A 252 14.86 -7.55 -0.57
C LEU A 252 15.18 -6.68 0.65
N LYS A 253 16.48 -6.55 0.96
CA LYS A 253 16.95 -5.66 2.04
C LYS A 253 16.52 -4.22 1.77
N GLU A 254 16.26 -3.46 2.82
CA GLU A 254 15.82 -2.05 2.73
C GLU A 254 16.79 -1.15 1.95
N ASN A 255 18.08 -1.49 1.97
CA ASN A 255 19.12 -0.76 1.24
C ASN A 255 19.35 -1.27 -0.20
N HIS A 256 18.56 -2.21 -0.69
CA HIS A 256 18.67 -2.69 -2.06
C HIS A 256 18.14 -1.62 -3.02
N TRP A 257 18.90 -1.33 -4.08
CA TRP A 257 18.58 -0.27 -5.05
C TRP A 257 17.15 -0.38 -5.58
N LEU A 258 16.72 -1.59 -5.98
CA LEU A 258 15.38 -1.79 -6.53
C LEU A 258 14.27 -1.45 -5.54
N ARG A 259 14.43 -1.84 -4.26
CA ARG A 259 13.45 -1.54 -3.23
C ARG A 259 13.36 -0.02 -2.97
N GLN A 260 14.50 0.67 -3.02
CA GLN A 260 14.55 2.13 -2.92
C GLN A 260 13.86 2.79 -4.12
N SER A 261 14.12 2.34 -5.34
CA SER A 261 13.48 2.88 -6.55
C SER A 261 11.96 2.75 -6.52
N TYR A 262 11.42 1.62 -6.07
CA TYR A 262 9.99 1.46 -5.85
C TYR A 262 9.43 2.42 -4.80
N GLN A 263 10.14 2.60 -3.69
CA GLN A 263 9.72 3.52 -2.61
C GLN A 263 9.74 4.98 -3.08
N GLU A 264 10.74 5.37 -3.85
CA GLU A 264 10.85 6.71 -4.45
C GLU A 264 9.73 6.95 -5.45
N ALA A 265 9.47 6.01 -6.37
CA ALA A 265 8.37 6.10 -7.32
C ALA A 265 7.03 6.28 -6.60
N ILE A 266 6.73 5.43 -5.60
CA ILE A 266 5.50 5.56 -4.80
C ILE A 266 5.40 6.94 -4.15
N GLN A 267 6.48 7.44 -3.55
CA GLN A 267 6.49 8.76 -2.92
C GLN A 267 6.33 9.92 -3.90
N GLU A 268 6.78 9.79 -5.15
CA GLU A 268 6.61 10.82 -6.16
C GLU A 268 5.19 10.81 -6.72
N THR A 269 4.68 9.64 -7.09
CA THR A 269 3.39 9.52 -7.80
C THR A 269 2.18 9.67 -6.87
N VAL A 270 2.24 9.19 -5.62
CA VAL A 270 1.08 9.20 -4.71
C VAL A 270 0.76 10.60 -4.16
N LYS A 271 1.72 11.54 -4.17
CA LYS A 271 1.54 12.90 -3.62
C LYS A 271 0.41 13.69 -4.26
N ASP A 272 0.09 13.38 -5.52
CA ASP A 272 -0.89 14.12 -6.30
C ASP A 272 -2.31 13.54 -6.19
N ILE A 273 -2.49 12.42 -5.48
CA ILE A 273 -3.80 11.78 -5.31
C ILE A 273 -4.60 12.50 -4.23
N LYS A 274 -5.76 13.06 -4.61
CA LYS A 274 -6.74 13.62 -3.65
C LYS A 274 -8.11 12.97 -3.78
N ARG A 275 -8.46 12.54 -4.99
CA ARG A 275 -9.76 11.95 -5.34
C ARG A 275 -9.54 10.65 -6.10
N LEU A 276 -10.57 9.80 -6.16
CA LEU A 276 -10.50 8.53 -6.87
C LEU A 276 -10.16 8.67 -8.35
N ARG A 277 -10.65 9.72 -9.02
CA ARG A 277 -10.26 10.02 -10.40
C ARG A 277 -8.77 10.23 -10.61
N ASP A 278 -8.06 10.70 -9.57
CA ASP A 278 -6.62 10.95 -9.64
C ASP A 278 -5.87 9.62 -9.60
N VAL A 279 -6.44 8.59 -8.95
CA VAL A 279 -5.86 7.25 -8.86
C VAL A 279 -5.75 6.64 -10.26
N ASP A 280 -6.80 6.69 -11.08
CA ASP A 280 -6.74 6.15 -12.45
C ASP A 280 -5.68 6.84 -13.32
N TYR A 281 -5.52 8.16 -13.16
CA TYR A 281 -4.48 8.91 -13.85
C TYR A 281 -3.08 8.53 -13.36
N VAL A 282 -2.90 8.40 -12.04
CA VAL A 282 -1.64 8.03 -11.39
C VAL A 282 -1.24 6.58 -11.70
N VAL A 283 -2.20 5.65 -11.79
CA VAL A 283 -1.95 4.27 -12.24
C VAL A 283 -1.25 4.25 -13.60
N GLY A 284 -1.60 5.18 -14.50
CA GLY A 284 -0.89 5.37 -15.76
C GLY A 284 0.55 5.83 -15.59
N GLN A 285 0.84 6.75 -14.66
CA GLN A 285 2.19 7.27 -14.42
C GLN A 285 3.16 6.21 -13.89
N PHE A 286 2.66 5.21 -13.15
CA PHE A 286 3.52 4.09 -12.72
C PHE A 286 4.12 3.30 -13.90
N THR A 287 3.49 3.33 -15.07
CA THR A 287 4.03 2.67 -16.28
C THR A 287 5.20 3.40 -16.94
N ASP A 288 5.50 4.63 -16.50
CA ASP A 288 6.66 5.38 -16.98
C ASP A 288 7.98 4.87 -16.35
N TYR A 289 7.91 4.11 -15.26
CA TYR A 289 9.08 3.53 -14.59
C TYR A 289 9.46 2.18 -15.20
N GLU A 290 10.69 2.04 -15.72
CA GLU A 290 11.17 0.83 -16.41
C GLU A 290 11.10 -0.46 -15.56
N PHE A 291 11.15 -0.33 -14.23
CA PHE A 291 11.09 -1.46 -13.29
C PHE A 291 9.66 -1.87 -12.92
N ILE A 292 8.64 -1.22 -13.48
CA ILE A 292 7.21 -1.53 -13.32
C ILE A 292 6.65 -1.96 -14.67
N GLN A 293 6.07 -3.16 -14.75
CA GLN A 293 5.51 -3.67 -16.00
C GLN A 293 4.07 -3.19 -16.23
N TYR A 294 3.25 -3.26 -15.20
CA TYR A 294 1.90 -2.70 -15.17
C TYR A 294 1.50 -2.35 -13.74
N ALA A 295 0.63 -1.35 -13.62
CA ALA A 295 -0.04 -0.97 -12.39
C ALA A 295 -1.55 -1.12 -12.61
N GLN A 296 -2.28 -1.55 -11.58
CA GLN A 296 -3.72 -1.69 -11.63
C GLN A 296 -4.36 -1.32 -10.29
N LEU A 297 -5.52 -0.69 -10.34
CA LEU A 297 -6.39 -0.55 -9.17
C LEU A 297 -6.96 -1.92 -8.79
N ALA A 298 -6.55 -2.45 -7.64
CA ALA A 298 -6.99 -3.75 -7.13
C ALA A 298 -8.36 -3.67 -6.46
N GLY A 299 -8.62 -2.56 -5.76
CA GLY A 299 -9.88 -2.34 -5.05
C GLY A 299 -9.92 -0.99 -4.36
N ILE A 300 -11.13 -0.60 -3.94
CA ILE A 300 -11.37 0.64 -3.20
C ILE A 300 -12.28 0.34 -2.03
N ASP A 301 -11.85 0.75 -0.84
CA ASP A 301 -12.72 0.84 0.33
C ASP A 301 -13.20 2.28 0.49
N MET A 302 -14.43 2.56 0.07
CA MET A 302 -15.04 3.89 0.23
C MET A 302 -15.41 4.21 1.67
N GLY A 303 -15.59 3.21 2.53
CA GLY A 303 -15.87 3.43 3.95
C GLY A 303 -14.67 3.98 4.70
N GLN A 304 -13.45 3.65 4.25
CA GLN A 304 -12.21 4.12 4.84
C GLN A 304 -11.46 5.14 3.96
N GLY A 305 -11.83 5.28 2.69
CA GLY A 305 -11.12 6.13 1.73
C GLY A 305 -9.78 5.55 1.34
N VAL A 306 -9.69 4.22 1.31
CA VAL A 306 -8.46 3.49 0.99
C VAL A 306 -8.55 3.02 -0.45
N ALA A 307 -7.56 3.39 -1.27
CA ALA A 307 -7.40 2.85 -2.62
C ALA A 307 -6.23 1.84 -2.63
N GLU A 308 -6.44 0.67 -3.21
CA GLU A 308 -5.42 -0.37 -3.36
C GLU A 308 -4.91 -0.42 -4.79
N ILE A 309 -3.60 -0.31 -4.96
CA ILE A 309 -2.91 -0.35 -6.25
C ILE A 309 -1.92 -1.51 -6.24
N ASP A 310 -2.06 -2.42 -7.20
CA ASP A 310 -1.12 -3.51 -7.41
C ASP A 310 -0.08 -3.11 -8.45
N LEU A 311 1.20 -3.24 -8.08
CA LEU A 311 2.34 -3.08 -8.99
C LEU A 311 2.93 -4.44 -9.35
N SER A 312 3.30 -4.58 -10.61
CA SER A 312 4.04 -5.74 -11.11
C SER A 312 5.44 -5.35 -11.59
N ALA A 313 6.40 -6.25 -11.39
CA ALA A 313 7.74 -6.10 -11.92
C ALA A 313 7.89 -6.93 -13.20
N PRO A 314 8.71 -6.47 -14.17
CA PRO A 314 9.09 -7.29 -15.32
C PRO A 314 9.81 -8.58 -14.89
N ASP A 315 9.53 -9.70 -15.58
CA ASP A 315 10.15 -11.00 -15.29
C ASP A 315 11.69 -10.94 -15.39
N GLU A 316 12.22 -10.20 -16.36
CA GLU A 316 13.67 -10.03 -16.58
C GLU A 316 14.38 -9.40 -15.36
N LEU A 317 13.67 -8.54 -14.64
CA LEU A 317 14.17 -7.86 -13.45
C LEU A 317 14.35 -8.83 -12.28
N TYR A 318 13.45 -9.82 -12.16
CA TYR A 318 13.58 -10.87 -11.16
C TYR A 318 14.87 -11.68 -11.39
N ASP A 319 15.13 -12.08 -12.64
CA ASP A 319 16.33 -12.84 -12.99
C ASP A 319 17.62 -12.02 -12.75
N GLN A 320 17.59 -10.73 -13.06
CA GLN A 320 18.70 -9.82 -12.78
C GLN A 320 19.01 -9.73 -11.28
N VAL A 321 17.99 -9.50 -10.45
CA VAL A 321 18.15 -9.37 -9.00
C VAL A 321 18.57 -10.72 -8.39
N LEU A 322 18.02 -11.82 -8.88
CA LEU A 322 18.41 -13.15 -8.42
C LEU A 322 19.88 -13.44 -8.74
N LYS A 323 20.36 -13.05 -9.92
CA LYS A 323 21.80 -13.12 -10.28
C LYS A 323 22.66 -12.24 -9.38
N GLU A 324 22.20 -11.05 -9.01
CA GLU A 324 22.90 -10.15 -8.07
C GLU A 324 23.02 -10.76 -6.67
N VAL A 325 21.93 -11.33 -6.15
CA VAL A 325 21.87 -11.90 -4.80
C VAL A 325 22.66 -13.21 -4.69
N VAL A 326 22.50 -14.11 -5.67
CA VAL A 326 23.17 -15.42 -5.65
C VAL A 326 24.62 -15.31 -6.17
N GLY A 327 24.92 -14.31 -6.99
CA GLY A 327 26.25 -14.09 -7.57
C GLY A 327 26.56 -14.97 -8.79
N VAL A 328 25.62 -15.82 -9.21
CA VAL A 328 25.72 -16.67 -10.40
C VAL A 328 24.47 -16.55 -11.26
N GLU A 329 24.64 -16.75 -12.57
CA GLU A 329 23.54 -16.71 -13.52
C GLU A 329 22.74 -18.01 -13.50
N ILE A 330 21.43 -17.90 -13.29
CA ILE A 330 20.54 -19.05 -13.23
C ILE A 330 19.96 -19.30 -14.63
N ARG A 331 20.34 -20.44 -15.23
CA ARG A 331 19.98 -20.80 -16.61
C ARG A 331 18.60 -21.45 -16.73
N GLY A 332 17.99 -21.83 -15.60
CA GLY A 332 16.75 -22.58 -15.57
C GLY A 332 16.41 -23.12 -14.17
N LYS A 333 15.24 -23.76 -14.07
CA LYS A 333 14.71 -24.33 -12.82
C LYS A 333 15.53 -25.50 -12.30
N ASP A 334 16.15 -26.25 -13.19
CA ASP A 334 17.09 -27.33 -12.91
C ASP A 334 18.36 -26.82 -12.24
N HIS A 335 19.00 -25.79 -12.81
CA HIS A 335 20.20 -25.17 -12.23
C HIS A 335 19.90 -24.51 -10.88
N LEU A 336 18.73 -23.87 -10.74
CA LEU A 336 18.30 -23.32 -9.44
C LEU A 336 18.16 -24.43 -8.38
N LEU A 337 17.60 -25.59 -8.75
CA LEU A 337 17.43 -26.69 -7.81
C LEU A 337 18.79 -27.28 -7.39
N GLU A 338 19.73 -27.43 -8.31
CA GLU A 338 21.10 -27.86 -8.04
C GLU A 338 21.80 -26.90 -7.07
N LEU A 339 21.75 -25.59 -7.35
CA LEU A 339 22.28 -24.56 -6.46
C LEU A 339 21.64 -24.63 -5.06
N MET A 340 20.33 -24.80 -4.97
CA MET A 340 19.64 -24.90 -3.69
C MET A 340 20.04 -26.15 -2.90
N GLN A 341 20.35 -27.26 -3.57
CA GLN A 341 20.88 -28.47 -2.91
C GLN A 341 22.29 -28.21 -2.36
N ASP A 342 23.16 -27.58 -3.16
CA ASP A 342 24.51 -27.21 -2.72
C ASP A 342 24.48 -26.21 -1.55
N PHE A 343 23.62 -25.20 -1.63
CA PHE A 343 23.41 -24.24 -0.53
C PHE A 343 22.85 -24.91 0.72
N ALA A 344 21.92 -25.86 0.59
CA ALA A 344 21.38 -26.58 1.73
C ALA A 344 22.46 -27.41 2.43
N HIS A 345 23.29 -28.12 1.66
CA HIS A 345 24.42 -28.87 2.20
C HIS A 345 25.46 -27.95 2.87
N ALA A 346 25.88 -26.88 2.19
CA ALA A 346 26.83 -25.91 2.73
C ALA A 346 26.31 -25.22 4.00
N LYS A 347 25.00 -24.92 4.04
CA LYS A 347 24.35 -24.34 5.22
C LYS A 347 24.35 -25.30 6.40
N GLN A 348 24.04 -26.59 6.20
CA GLN A 348 24.09 -27.58 7.28
C GLN A 348 25.49 -27.69 7.89
N GLU A 349 26.53 -27.77 7.07
CA GLU A 349 27.92 -27.82 7.53
C GLU A 349 28.35 -26.52 8.23
N TYR A 350 27.97 -25.36 7.68
CA TYR A 350 28.26 -24.06 8.30
C TYR A 350 27.55 -23.87 9.65
N ASP A 351 26.27 -24.24 9.73
CA ASP A 351 25.46 -24.08 10.94
C ASP A 351 26.04 -24.89 12.11
N GLN A 352 26.69 -26.03 11.87
CA GLN A 352 27.40 -26.81 12.91
C GLN A 352 28.54 -26.02 13.57
N VAL A 353 29.22 -25.16 12.80
CA VAL A 353 30.43 -24.45 13.26
C VAL A 353 30.24 -22.95 13.46
N ALA A 354 29.10 -22.39 13.07
CA ALA A 354 28.85 -20.95 13.03
C ALA A 354 29.07 -20.26 14.37
N ASP A 355 28.61 -20.86 15.48
CA ASP A 355 28.75 -20.28 16.81
C ASP A 355 30.17 -20.43 17.36
N ALA A 356 30.86 -21.53 17.07
CA ALA A 356 32.27 -21.70 17.38
C ALA A 356 33.13 -20.65 16.67
N LEU A 357 32.82 -20.37 15.41
CA LEU A 357 33.51 -19.35 14.62
C LEU A 357 33.32 -17.94 15.19
N LYS A 358 32.09 -17.60 15.64
CA LYS A 358 31.83 -16.34 16.34
C LYS A 358 32.62 -16.26 17.65
N MET A 359 32.62 -17.34 18.44
CA MET A 359 33.30 -17.42 19.73
C MET A 359 34.82 -17.27 19.59
N VAL A 360 35.44 -17.93 18.61
CA VAL A 360 36.86 -17.79 18.29
C VAL A 360 37.23 -16.36 17.95
N LYS A 361 36.41 -15.68 17.14
CA LYS A 361 36.69 -14.29 16.75
C LYS A 361 36.70 -13.34 17.94
N GLN A 362 35.88 -13.62 18.96
CA GLN A 362 35.74 -12.78 20.15
C GLN A 362 36.73 -13.12 21.26
N THR A 363 36.96 -14.41 21.51
CA THR A 363 37.69 -14.89 22.72
C THR A 363 39.01 -15.59 22.39
N GLY A 364 39.27 -15.87 21.13
CA GLY A 364 40.44 -16.65 20.68
C GLY A 364 40.25 -18.16 20.72
N TYR A 365 39.17 -18.67 21.32
CA TYR A 365 38.85 -20.10 21.37
C TYR A 365 37.36 -20.32 21.14
N GLY A 366 36.98 -21.37 20.42
CA GLY A 366 35.57 -21.65 20.13
C GLY A 366 35.32 -23.12 20.00
N ILE A 367 34.12 -23.52 20.43
CA ILE A 367 33.74 -24.92 20.54
C ILE A 367 32.43 -25.09 19.79
N ALA A 368 32.41 -26.00 18.83
CA ALA A 368 31.20 -26.48 18.19
C ALA A 368 30.80 -27.80 18.87
N ALA A 369 29.63 -27.79 19.49
CA ALA A 369 29.09 -28.99 20.10
C ALA A 369 28.63 -29.98 19.01
N PRO A 370 28.87 -31.29 19.19
CA PRO A 370 28.37 -32.30 18.27
C PRO A 370 26.85 -32.26 18.19
N SER A 371 26.32 -32.47 16.99
CA SER A 371 24.88 -32.70 16.83
C SER A 371 24.51 -34.09 17.31
N LEU A 372 23.21 -34.33 17.56
CA LEU A 372 22.71 -35.67 17.90
C LEU A 372 23.01 -36.71 16.81
N LEU A 373 23.11 -36.27 15.55
CA LEU A 373 23.44 -37.14 14.42
C LEU A 373 24.91 -37.59 14.46
N ASP A 374 25.78 -36.83 15.11
CA ASP A 374 27.21 -37.13 15.26
C ASP A 374 27.52 -38.00 16.48
N MET A 375 26.51 -38.28 17.32
CA MET A 375 26.67 -39.09 18.53
C MET A 375 26.56 -40.58 18.20
N SER A 376 27.58 -41.34 18.59
CA SER A 376 27.55 -42.80 18.58
C SER A 376 27.29 -43.32 20.01
N LEU A 377 26.29 -44.19 20.17
CA LEU A 377 25.96 -44.82 21.44
C LEU A 377 26.39 -46.29 21.39
N ASP A 378 27.28 -46.69 22.30
CA ASP A 378 27.65 -48.10 22.49
C ASP A 378 26.49 -48.87 23.15
N GLU A 379 26.45 -50.19 22.98
CA GLU A 379 25.44 -51.04 23.61
C GLU A 379 25.47 -50.90 25.15
N PRO A 380 24.30 -50.84 25.83
CA PRO A 380 24.26 -50.69 27.28
C PRO A 380 24.81 -51.92 28.00
N GLU A 381 25.80 -51.71 28.88
CA GLU A 381 26.39 -52.79 29.68
C GLU A 381 25.84 -52.79 31.11
N ILE A 382 25.43 -53.95 31.63
CA ILE A 382 25.03 -54.07 33.04
C ILE A 382 26.29 -54.15 33.91
N ILE A 383 26.42 -53.19 34.82
CA ILE A 383 27.51 -53.14 35.79
C ILE A 383 26.99 -53.49 37.19
N ARG A 384 27.81 -54.20 37.97
CA ARG A 384 27.49 -54.56 39.36
C ARG A 384 28.46 -53.88 40.31
N HIS A 385 27.92 -53.13 41.28
CA HIS A 385 28.72 -52.49 42.33
C HIS A 385 28.18 -52.95 43.70
N GLY A 386 28.85 -53.92 44.31
CA GLY A 386 28.40 -54.56 45.55
C GLY A 386 27.08 -55.33 45.38
N SER A 387 26.04 -54.91 46.10
CA SER A 387 24.69 -55.50 46.06
C SER A 387 23.74 -54.82 45.06
N ARG A 388 24.18 -53.78 44.34
CA ARG A 388 23.36 -53.03 43.39
C ARG A 388 23.81 -53.27 41.95
N PHE A 389 22.84 -53.25 41.03
CA PHE A 389 23.06 -53.29 39.58
C PHE A 389 22.78 -51.91 38.98
N GLY A 390 23.56 -51.54 37.97
CA GLY A 390 23.38 -50.33 37.18
C GLY A 390 23.60 -50.62 35.71
N VAL A 391 23.29 -49.64 34.87
CA VAL A 391 23.54 -49.71 33.42
C VAL A 391 24.58 -48.65 33.09
N LYS A 392 25.64 -49.06 32.40
CA LYS A 392 26.67 -48.18 31.86
C LYS A 392 26.31 -47.90 30.41
N LEU A 393 26.03 -46.64 30.11
CA LEU A 393 25.86 -46.13 28.76
C LEU A 393 27.13 -45.38 28.40
N LYS A 394 27.69 -45.65 27.22
CA LYS A 394 28.84 -44.93 26.69
C LYS A 394 28.43 -44.28 25.37
N ALA A 395 28.57 -42.96 25.32
CA ALA A 395 28.34 -42.18 24.11
C ALA A 395 29.66 -41.54 23.71
N VAL A 396 29.99 -41.57 22.42
CA VAL A 396 31.16 -40.89 21.84
C VAL A 396 30.65 -39.93 20.78
N ALA A 397 31.05 -38.67 20.90
CA ALA A 397 30.66 -37.60 20.00
C ALA A 397 31.86 -36.71 19.68
N PRO A 398 32.11 -36.36 18.41
CA PRO A 398 33.23 -35.51 18.03
C PRO A 398 32.93 -34.04 18.34
N SER A 399 33.80 -33.37 19.11
CA SER A 399 33.74 -31.92 19.30
C SER A 399 34.74 -31.22 18.38
N ILE A 400 34.31 -30.16 17.70
CA ILE A 400 35.20 -29.33 16.89
C ILE A 400 35.66 -28.14 17.73
N HIS A 401 36.98 -28.01 17.85
CA HIS A 401 37.62 -26.91 18.54
C HIS A 401 38.35 -26.02 17.53
N MET A 402 38.06 -24.73 17.58
CA MET A 402 38.73 -23.72 16.77
C MET A 402 39.60 -22.84 17.68
N ILE A 403 40.81 -22.53 17.23
CA ILE A 403 41.79 -21.76 18.00
C ILE A 403 42.30 -20.63 17.10
N LYS A 404 42.16 -19.39 17.55
CA LYS A 404 42.79 -18.24 16.90
C LYS A 404 44.24 -18.16 17.37
N VAL A 405 45.16 -18.07 16.42
CA VAL A 405 46.58 -17.84 16.68
C VAL A 405 47.01 -16.59 15.92
N ASP A 406 47.57 -15.64 16.65
CA ASP A 406 48.14 -14.44 16.04
C ASP A 406 49.57 -14.75 15.56
N VAL A 407 49.81 -14.59 14.25
CA VAL A 407 51.11 -14.86 13.63
C VAL A 407 51.83 -13.54 13.43
N GLU A 408 52.88 -13.32 14.20
CA GLU A 408 53.74 -12.15 14.05
C GLU A 408 54.78 -12.39 12.97
N SER A 409 54.89 -11.48 12.00
CA SER A 409 55.97 -11.46 11.01
C SER A 409 56.59 -10.08 10.97
N THR A 410 57.90 -10.01 11.22
CA THR A 410 58.68 -8.78 11.12
C THR A 410 59.36 -8.73 9.75
N PHE A 411 59.31 -7.57 9.12
CA PHE A 411 60.06 -7.29 7.89
C PHE A 411 61.19 -6.31 8.25
N GLU A 412 62.43 -6.82 8.27
CA GLU A 412 63.63 -6.06 8.66
C GLU A 412 64.60 -5.97 7.46
N PRO A 413 64.33 -5.10 6.48
CA PRO A 413 65.20 -4.96 5.33
C PRO A 413 66.52 -4.30 5.75
N ILE A 414 67.65 -4.93 5.42
CA ILE A 414 68.97 -4.36 5.66
C ILE A 414 69.32 -3.43 4.50
N ILE A 415 69.25 -2.12 4.74
CA ILE A 415 69.42 -1.10 3.70
C ILE A 415 70.65 -0.26 4.02
N GLY A 416 71.77 -0.66 3.41
CA GLY A 416 72.98 0.15 3.24
C GLY A 416 73.33 1.09 4.40
N THR A 417 73.29 2.40 4.13
CA THR A 417 73.70 3.47 5.06
C THR A 417 72.52 4.01 5.89
N GLU A 418 72.82 4.64 7.02
CA GLU A 418 71.83 5.26 7.93
C GLU A 418 70.88 6.23 7.20
N LYS A 419 71.42 7.07 6.31
CA LYS A 419 70.60 8.01 5.50
C LYS A 419 69.59 7.30 4.59
N GLN A 420 69.94 6.14 4.03
CA GLN A 420 69.03 5.36 3.17
C GLN A 420 67.92 4.69 3.98
N SER A 421 68.23 4.28 5.21
CA SER A 421 67.23 3.76 6.14
C SER A 421 66.25 4.86 6.59
N GLU A 422 66.74 6.07 6.89
CA GLU A 422 65.88 7.22 7.22
C GLU A 422 64.96 7.64 6.06
N GLU A 423 65.46 7.58 4.82
CA GLU A 423 64.69 7.91 3.63
C GLU A 423 63.56 6.90 3.37
N LEU A 424 63.81 5.60 3.59
CA LEU A 424 62.75 4.59 3.52
C LEU A 424 61.68 4.80 4.62
N VAL A 425 62.09 5.10 5.85
CA VAL A 425 61.13 5.36 6.94
C VAL A 425 60.25 6.57 6.60
N LYS A 426 60.84 7.64 6.07
CA LYS A 426 60.07 8.81 5.61
C LYS A 426 59.10 8.46 4.49
N TYR A 427 59.54 7.66 3.51
CA TYR A 427 58.69 7.19 2.41
C TYR A 427 57.48 6.37 2.91
N LEU A 428 57.68 5.47 3.88
CA LEU A 428 56.59 4.68 4.47
C LEU A 428 55.65 5.49 5.34
N MET A 429 56.17 6.52 6.02
CA MET A 429 55.37 7.39 6.90
C MET A 429 54.62 8.49 6.16
N GLN A 430 55.02 8.82 4.93
CA GLN A 430 54.44 9.90 4.13
C GLN A 430 52.93 9.70 3.87
N ASP A 431 52.50 8.45 3.63
CA ASP A 431 51.09 8.13 3.35
C ASP A 431 50.35 7.57 4.58
N PHE A 432 51.03 7.48 5.73
CA PHE A 432 50.47 6.91 6.96
C PHE A 432 49.53 7.87 7.69
N GLU A 433 49.83 9.18 7.65
CA GLU A 433 49.05 10.20 8.35
C GLU A 433 47.63 10.35 7.77
N ASP A 434 47.45 10.09 6.47
CA ASP A 434 46.15 10.20 5.78
C ASP A 434 45.36 8.88 5.80
N ASN A 435 46.01 7.72 5.66
CA ASN A 435 45.35 6.42 5.71
C ASN A 435 46.32 5.31 6.19
N PRO A 436 46.19 4.78 7.42
CA PRO A 436 47.08 3.75 7.95
C PRO A 436 47.14 2.45 7.14
N LEU A 437 46.14 2.18 6.30
CA LEU A 437 46.08 0.99 5.45
C LEU A 437 46.81 1.16 4.10
N SER A 438 47.19 2.40 3.72
CA SER A 438 47.89 2.70 2.47
C SER A 438 49.28 2.05 2.41
N ILE A 439 49.97 1.97 3.56
CA ILE A 439 51.30 1.37 3.72
C ILE A 439 51.37 -0.06 3.15
N TRP A 440 50.28 -0.83 3.22
CA TRP A 440 50.23 -2.19 2.71
C TRP A 440 50.38 -2.28 1.18
N ASN A 441 50.09 -1.18 0.49
CA ASN A 441 50.20 -1.06 -0.96
C ASN A 441 51.53 -0.41 -1.41
N SER A 442 52.37 0.05 -0.47
CA SER A 442 53.66 0.64 -0.79
C SER A 442 54.57 -0.38 -1.47
N ASP A 443 55.22 0.04 -2.56
CA ASP A 443 56.17 -0.77 -3.30
C ASP A 443 57.55 -0.65 -2.64
N ILE A 444 58.08 -1.79 -2.19
CA ILE A 444 59.40 -1.90 -1.58
C ILE A 444 60.20 -2.92 -2.39
N PHE A 445 61.18 -2.43 -3.15
CA PHE A 445 62.06 -3.23 -4.02
C PHE A 445 61.33 -3.99 -5.16
N GLY A 446 60.29 -3.39 -5.74
CA GLY A 446 59.55 -3.96 -6.88
C GLY A 446 58.51 -5.00 -6.48
N ARG A 447 58.10 -5.01 -5.21
CA ARG A 447 57.05 -5.85 -4.63
C ARG A 447 56.27 -5.05 -3.59
N SER A 448 54.97 -5.28 -3.49
CA SER A 448 54.17 -4.65 -2.43
C SER A 448 54.52 -5.21 -1.06
N LEU A 449 54.51 -4.35 -0.03
CA LEU A 449 54.73 -4.77 1.35
C LEU A 449 53.70 -5.85 1.80
N SER A 450 52.45 -5.73 1.37
CA SER A 450 51.41 -6.74 1.61
C SER A 450 51.77 -8.13 1.08
N SER A 451 52.41 -8.23 -0.09
CA SER A 451 52.85 -9.52 -0.64
C SER A 451 53.95 -10.11 0.23
N ILE A 452 54.96 -9.31 0.61
CA ILE A 452 56.11 -9.75 1.40
C ILE A 452 55.68 -10.24 2.78
N VAL A 453 54.81 -9.48 3.46
CA VAL A 453 54.30 -9.85 4.79
C VAL A 453 53.38 -11.07 4.71
N ARG A 454 52.53 -11.17 3.68
CA ARG A 454 51.67 -12.35 3.47
C ARG A 454 52.49 -13.62 3.21
N GLU A 455 53.54 -13.54 2.39
CA GLU A 455 54.48 -14.65 2.17
C GLU A 455 55.16 -15.08 3.48
N GLY A 456 55.63 -14.12 4.31
CA GLY A 456 56.22 -14.41 5.61
C GLY A 456 55.24 -15.07 6.59
N ILE A 457 54.00 -14.59 6.66
CA ILE A 457 52.94 -15.20 7.47
C ILE A 457 52.60 -16.61 6.95
N GLN A 458 52.46 -16.79 5.63
CA GLN A 458 52.13 -18.08 5.03
C GLN A 458 53.22 -19.12 5.26
N ALA A 459 54.49 -18.73 5.15
CA ALA A 459 55.63 -19.58 5.52
C ALA A 459 55.51 -20.01 6.99
N LYS A 460 55.22 -19.09 7.92
CA LYS A 460 55.07 -19.39 9.36
C LYS A 460 53.87 -20.29 9.66
N LEU A 461 52.74 -20.09 8.99
CA LEU A 461 51.56 -20.95 9.12
C LEU A 461 51.84 -22.41 8.69
N SER A 462 52.73 -22.59 7.70
CA SER A 462 53.12 -23.92 7.23
C SER A 462 54.18 -24.63 8.10
N LEU A 463 54.83 -23.93 9.03
CA LEU A 463 55.93 -24.46 9.85
C LEU A 463 55.48 -25.48 10.91
N MET A 464 54.20 -25.49 11.32
CA MET A 464 53.75 -26.41 12.36
C MET A 464 53.77 -27.86 11.86
N PRO A 465 54.66 -28.74 12.39
CA PRO A 465 54.77 -30.12 11.92
C PRO A 465 53.50 -30.92 12.22
N GLU A 466 53.13 -31.87 11.37
CA GLU A 466 51.93 -32.70 11.55
C GLU A 466 51.90 -33.40 12.91
N ASN A 467 53.03 -33.97 13.31
CA ASN A 467 53.25 -34.61 14.61
C ASN A 467 52.99 -33.68 15.81
N ALA A 468 53.24 -32.36 15.68
CA ALA A 468 52.87 -31.39 16.71
C ALA A 468 51.35 -31.13 16.74
N ARG A 469 50.71 -31.08 15.57
CA ARG A 469 49.23 -30.94 15.44
C ARG A 469 48.51 -32.14 16.08
N TYR A 470 48.97 -33.36 15.82
CA TYR A 470 48.40 -34.57 16.44
C TYR A 470 48.58 -34.58 17.95
N LYS A 471 49.76 -34.23 18.47
CA LYS A 471 49.97 -34.13 19.93
C LYS A 471 49.06 -33.10 20.57
N LEU A 472 48.84 -31.95 19.92
CA LEU A 472 47.93 -30.92 20.43
C LEU A 472 46.49 -31.41 20.47
N LYS A 473 46.04 -32.12 19.42
CA LYS A 473 44.74 -32.78 19.38
C LYS A 473 44.58 -33.81 20.51
N GLU A 474 45.50 -34.76 20.66
CA GLU A 474 45.46 -35.77 21.73
C GLU A 474 45.46 -35.14 23.13
N THR A 475 46.22 -34.05 23.29
CA THR A 475 46.27 -33.33 24.56
C THR A 475 44.91 -32.72 24.90
N LEU A 476 44.25 -32.09 23.93
CA LEU A 476 42.89 -31.57 24.09
C LEU A 476 41.88 -32.69 24.39
N GLU A 477 41.95 -33.81 23.67
CA GLU A 477 41.08 -34.97 23.91
C GLU A 477 41.24 -35.52 25.34
N ARG A 478 42.47 -35.62 25.85
CA ARG A 478 42.71 -36.07 27.24
C ARG A 478 42.17 -35.09 28.27
N ILE A 479 42.42 -33.78 28.10
CA ILE A 479 41.91 -32.76 29.03
C ILE A 479 40.39 -32.82 29.15
N ILE A 480 39.70 -32.94 28.01
CA ILE A 480 38.23 -32.97 27.97
C ILE A 480 37.69 -34.24 28.62
N ASN A 481 38.30 -35.40 28.36
CA ASN A 481 37.81 -36.69 28.86
C ASN A 481 38.21 -36.98 30.32
N GLU A 482 39.40 -36.57 30.74
CA GLU A 482 39.97 -36.88 32.06
C GLU A 482 39.71 -35.77 33.09
N GLY A 483 39.27 -34.58 32.65
CA GLY A 483 38.90 -33.47 33.54
C GLY A 483 40.06 -32.84 34.30
N SER A 484 41.31 -33.06 33.86
CA SER A 484 42.51 -32.54 34.50
C SER A 484 42.74 -31.06 34.14
N GLY A 485 42.68 -30.17 35.13
CA GLY A 485 42.71 -28.70 34.92
C GLY A 485 44.09 -28.07 34.64
N GLY A 486 45.18 -28.84 34.60
CA GLY A 486 46.53 -28.31 34.38
C GLY A 486 47.18 -28.85 33.11
N LEU A 487 47.67 -27.95 32.25
CA LEU A 487 48.44 -28.29 31.05
C LEU A 487 49.88 -27.75 31.18
N ILE A 488 50.88 -28.63 31.02
CA ILE A 488 52.28 -28.24 30.89
C ILE A 488 52.72 -28.63 29.47
N ALA A 489 53.03 -27.63 28.65
CA ALA A 489 53.62 -27.83 27.33
C ALA A 489 55.12 -27.55 27.39
N ILE A 490 55.94 -28.53 27.00
CA ILE A 490 57.39 -28.37 26.85
C ILE A 490 57.70 -28.34 25.35
N ILE A 491 58.16 -27.19 24.87
CA ILE A 491 58.65 -27.01 23.51
C ILE A 491 60.14 -27.28 23.53
N LEU A 492 60.61 -28.19 22.67
CA LEU A 492 62.01 -28.64 22.59
C LEU A 492 62.78 -27.89 21.50
#